data_AF-A0A920L2C6-F1
#
_entry.id   AF-A0A920L2C6-F1
#
_cell.length_a   1.000
_cell.length_b   1.000
_cell.length_c   1.000
_cell.angle_alpha   90.00
_cell.angle_beta   90.00
_cell.angle_gamma   90.00
#
_symmetry.space_group_name_H-M   'P 1'
#
loop_
_entity.id
_entity.type
_entity.pdbx_description
1 polymer ?
#
loop_
_entity_poly.entity_id
_entity_poly.type
_entity_poly.pdbx_seq_one_letter_code
_entity_poly.pdbx_strand_id
1 'polypeptide(L)'
;MKQIVKEAIEAGAYGFSTSRTEKHNDVNGNLTPSITAHKNELVEIAKSLGEIEKGVLQGISDFYDFESEFDIFKSMSKESGRPISITVEQQDARPDWWKQLCKESK
;
A
#
# COMPACT_ATOMS: atom_id res chain seq x y z
N MET A 1 12.57 8.91 0.80
CA MET A 1 11.67 8.23 1.77
C MET A 1 12.31 7.03 2.47
N LYS A 2 13.05 6.13 1.80
CA LYS A 2 13.67 4.92 2.41
C LYS A 2 14.29 5.15 3.79
N GLN A 3 15.22 6.12 3.89
CA GLN A 3 15.94 6.40 5.13
C GLN A 3 15.01 6.76 6.30
N ILE A 4 14.06 7.67 6.07
CA ILE A 4 13.11 8.13 7.10
C ILE A 4 12.21 6.99 7.58
N VAL A 5 11.75 6.13 6.65
CA VAL A 5 10.90 4.99 7.02
C VAL A 5 11.69 3.96 7.84
N LYS A 6 12.93 3.68 7.45
CA LYS A 6 13.83 2.83 8.22
C LYS A 6 14.06 3.36 9.63
N GLU A 7 14.41 4.64 9.76
CA GLU A 7 14.62 5.31 11.06
C GLU A 7 13.35 5.28 11.91
N ALA A 8 12.18 5.52 11.33
CA ALA A 8 10.91 5.47 12.06
C ALA A 8 10.62 4.08 12.64
N ILE A 9 10.92 3.01 11.89
CA ILE A 9 10.71 1.63 12.35
C ILE A 9 11.74 1.24 13.42
N GLU A 10 13.00 1.66 13.26
CA GLU A 10 14.03 1.49 14.28
C GLU A 10 13.68 2.24 15.58
N ALA A 11 13.01 3.39 15.46
CA ALA A 11 12.48 4.18 16.59
C ALA A 11 11.19 3.59 17.21
N GLY A 12 10.61 2.53 16.65
CA GLY A 12 9.47 1.80 17.22
C GLY A 12 8.17 1.86 16.43
N ALA A 13 8.15 2.46 15.23
CA ALA A 13 6.99 2.37 14.35
C ALA A 13 6.74 0.91 13.90
N TYR A 14 5.48 0.50 13.84
CA TYR A 14 5.11 -0.87 13.46
C TYR A 14 5.25 -1.15 11.95
N GLY A 15 5.34 -0.14 11.10
CA GLY A 15 5.34 -0.35 9.66
C GLY A 15 5.12 0.92 8.84
N PHE A 16 4.84 0.72 7.57
CA PHE A 16 4.56 1.78 6.60
C PHE A 16 3.21 1.53 5.91
N SER A 17 2.38 2.57 5.84
CA SER A 17 1.08 2.57 5.16
C SER A 17 1.06 3.55 4.00
N THR A 18 0.36 3.21 2.91
CA THR A 18 0.13 4.12 1.77
C THR A 18 -1.32 4.09 1.31
N SER A 19 -1.76 5.19 0.69
CA SER A 19 -3.12 5.37 0.19
C SER A 19 -3.13 5.77 -1.27
N ARG A 20 -3.86 4.98 -2.08
CA ARG A 20 -4.16 5.24 -3.49
C ARG A 20 -5.67 5.26 -3.74
N THR A 21 -6.43 5.83 -2.78
CA THR A 21 -7.88 5.97 -2.88
C THR A 21 -8.29 7.44 -2.94
N GLU A 22 -9.28 7.73 -3.78
CA GLU A 22 -9.94 9.03 -3.91
C GLU A 22 -10.77 9.41 -2.67
N LYS A 23 -10.97 8.45 -1.75
CA LYS A 23 -11.73 8.62 -0.50
C LYS A 23 -10.94 9.38 0.57
N HIS A 24 -9.61 9.48 0.42
CA HIS A 24 -8.77 10.21 1.35
C HIS A 24 -8.46 11.60 0.82
N ASN A 25 -8.91 12.62 1.57
CA ASN A 25 -8.72 14.03 1.26
C ASN A 25 -8.08 14.79 2.42
N ASP A 26 -7.39 15.88 2.09
CA ASP A 26 -6.92 16.85 3.08
C ASP A 26 -8.08 17.69 3.65
N VAL A 27 -7.77 18.59 4.58
CA VAL A 27 -8.75 19.47 5.23
C VAL A 27 -9.46 20.44 4.27
N ASN A 28 -8.91 20.65 3.08
CA ASN A 28 -9.47 21.50 2.04
C ASN A 28 -10.24 20.69 0.98
N GLY A 29 -10.30 19.36 1.11
CA GLY A 29 -10.96 18.47 0.17
C GLY A 29 -10.10 18.06 -1.03
N ASN A 30 -8.79 18.34 -1.03
CA ASN A 30 -7.90 17.88 -2.09
C ASN A 30 -7.48 16.43 -1.86
N LEU A 31 -7.30 15.68 -2.93
CA LEU A 31 -6.77 14.32 -2.89
C LEU A 31 -5.42 14.28 -2.17
N THR A 32 -5.20 13.23 -1.37
CA THR A 32 -3.90 13.04 -0.71
C THR A 32 -2.75 12.92 -1.72
N PRO A 33 -1.55 13.48 -1.45
CA PRO A 33 -0.42 13.41 -2.37
C PRO A 33 0.04 11.99 -2.73
N SER A 34 -0.28 10.99 -1.89
CA SER A 34 0.09 9.60 -2.13
C SER A 34 -0.72 8.93 -3.25
N ILE A 35 -1.82 9.55 -3.70
CA ILE A 35 -2.71 8.94 -4.70
C ILE A 35 -2.01 8.66 -6.03
N THR A 36 -1.02 9.47 -6.39
CA THR A 36 -0.20 9.32 -7.59
C THR A 36 1.18 8.74 -7.30
N ALA A 37 1.46 8.22 -6.11
CA ALA A 37 2.76 7.66 -5.77
C ALA A 37 3.17 6.57 -6.78
N HIS A 38 4.37 6.65 -7.33
CA HIS A 38 4.78 5.71 -8.38
C HIS A 38 5.09 4.33 -7.79
N LYS A 39 4.85 3.27 -8.57
CA LYS A 39 5.22 1.89 -8.19
C LYS A 39 6.65 1.78 -7.67
N ASN A 40 7.61 2.35 -8.39
CA ASN A 40 9.03 2.30 -8.03
C ASN A 40 9.30 2.96 -6.67
N GLU A 41 8.63 4.06 -6.37
CA GLU A 41 8.76 4.74 -5.07
C GLU A 41 8.27 3.83 -3.94
N LEU A 42 7.08 3.26 -4.08
CA LEU A 42 6.47 2.40 -3.06
C LEU A 42 7.25 1.11 -2.84
N VAL A 43 7.75 0.50 -3.93
CA VAL A 43 8.60 -0.70 -3.86
C VAL A 43 9.94 -0.39 -3.18
N GLU A 44 10.57 0.74 -3.49
CA GLU A 44 11.82 1.12 -2.85
C GLU A 44 11.63 1.44 -1.36
N ILE A 45 10.51 2.08 -0.97
CA ILE A 45 10.16 2.23 0.45
C ILE A 45 9.97 0.85 1.10
N ALA A 46 9.23 -0.05 0.46
CA ALA A 46 9.01 -1.40 0.98
C ALA A 46 10.33 -2.15 1.20
N LYS A 47 11.27 -2.09 0.26
CA LYS A 47 12.60 -2.71 0.40
C LYS A 47 13.35 -2.22 1.65
N SER A 48 13.17 -0.97 2.07
CA SER A 48 13.80 -0.48 3.31
C SER A 48 13.36 -1.23 4.57
N LEU A 49 12.12 -1.72 4.61
CA LEU A 49 11.64 -2.59 5.69
C LEU A 49 12.26 -3.98 5.62
N GLY A 50 12.47 -4.49 4.40
CA GLY A 50 13.17 -5.74 4.14
C GLY A 50 14.63 -5.70 4.59
N GLU A 51 15.34 -4.60 4.29
CA GLU A 51 16.74 -4.37 4.68
C GLU A 51 16.96 -4.41 6.21
N ILE A 52 15.94 -4.10 7.01
CA ILE A 52 15.99 -4.18 8.49
C ILE A 52 15.21 -5.37 9.07
N GLU A 53 14.63 -6.20 8.21
CA GLU A 53 13.82 -7.37 8.58
C GLU A 53 12.69 -7.08 9.59
N LYS A 54 12.17 -5.84 9.60
CA LYS A 54 11.20 -5.35 10.59
C LYS A 54 10.03 -4.62 9.93
N GLY A 55 8.96 -4.50 10.71
CA GLY A 55 7.74 -3.80 10.33
C GLY A 55 6.85 -4.57 9.36
N VAL A 56 5.67 -4.00 9.12
CA VAL A 56 4.65 -4.50 8.19
C VAL A 56 4.28 -3.43 7.16
N LEU A 57 3.76 -3.86 6.01
CA LEU A 57 3.25 -2.96 4.98
C LEU A 57 1.72 -2.89 5.07
N GLN A 58 1.14 -1.73 4.79
CA GLN A 58 -0.30 -1.57 4.63
C GLN A 58 -0.63 -0.72 3.41
N GLY A 59 -1.71 -1.05 2.71
CA GLY A 59 -2.15 -0.32 1.53
C GLY A 59 -3.66 -0.30 1.34
N ILE A 60 -4.14 0.74 0.67
CA ILE A 60 -5.50 0.83 0.12
C ILE A 60 -5.43 1.40 -1.30
N SER A 61 -6.27 0.88 -2.20
CA SER A 61 -6.46 1.36 -3.57
C SER A 61 -7.92 1.21 -3.95
N ASP A 62 -8.41 2.07 -4.83
CA ASP A 62 -9.76 1.90 -5.42
C ASP A 62 -9.81 0.76 -6.45
N PHE A 63 -8.65 0.21 -6.85
CA PHE A 63 -8.48 -0.91 -7.78
C PHE A 63 -9.18 -0.74 -9.13
N TYR A 64 -9.29 0.51 -9.62
CA TYR A 64 -9.94 0.79 -10.92
C TYR A 64 -9.32 0.01 -12.08
N ASP A 65 -7.99 -0.10 -12.11
CA ASP A 65 -7.26 -1.09 -12.90
C ASP A 65 -6.66 -2.13 -11.95
N PHE A 66 -7.39 -3.22 -11.76
CA PHE A 66 -7.04 -4.22 -10.75
C PHE A 66 -5.66 -4.83 -10.98
N GLU A 67 -5.30 -5.18 -12.21
CA GLU A 67 -4.05 -5.87 -12.49
C GLU A 67 -2.85 -4.99 -12.17
N SER A 68 -2.86 -3.73 -12.62
CA SER A 68 -1.75 -2.82 -12.37
C SER A 68 -1.67 -2.39 -10.90
N GLU A 69 -2.79 -2.10 -10.25
CA GLU A 69 -2.83 -1.70 -8.84
C GLU A 69 -2.42 -2.86 -7.92
N PHE A 70 -2.92 -4.08 -8.18
CA PHE A 70 -2.55 -5.25 -7.40
C PHE A 70 -1.07 -5.61 -7.58
N ASP A 71 -0.52 -5.46 -8.78
CA ASP A 71 0.90 -5.69 -9.05
C ASP A 71 1.82 -4.73 -8.26
N ILE A 72 1.38 -3.50 -7.94
CA ILE A 72 2.12 -2.60 -7.04
C ILE A 72 2.28 -3.24 -5.67
N PHE A 73 1.17 -3.62 -5.02
CA PHE A 73 1.19 -4.19 -3.67
C PHE A 73 1.89 -5.56 -3.63
N LYS A 74 1.68 -6.38 -4.66
CA LYS A 74 2.38 -7.66 -4.83
C LYS A 74 3.89 -7.47 -4.94
N SER A 75 4.33 -6.49 -5.73
CA SER A 75 5.74 -6.14 -5.87
C SER A 75 6.33 -5.62 -4.55
N MET A 76 5.60 -4.78 -3.81
CA MET A 76 6.03 -4.30 -2.50
C MET A 76 6.28 -5.47 -1.53
N SER A 77 5.34 -6.41 -1.41
CA SER A 77 5.50 -7.56 -0.52
C SER A 77 6.63 -8.47 -0.98
N LYS A 78 6.69 -8.82 -2.27
CA LYS A 78 7.72 -9.69 -2.84
C LYS A 78 9.13 -9.13 -2.65
N GLU A 79 9.35 -7.87 -3.03
CA GLU A 79 10.69 -7.27 -3.04
C GLU A 79 11.20 -6.93 -1.63
N SER A 80 10.29 -6.70 -0.68
CA SER A 80 10.66 -6.46 0.72
C SER A 80 10.78 -7.74 1.55
N GLY A 81 10.15 -8.83 1.11
CA GLY A 81 9.96 -10.03 1.95
C GLY A 81 9.11 -9.77 3.20
N ARG A 82 8.36 -8.65 3.25
CA ARG A 82 7.54 -8.26 4.40
C ARG A 82 6.06 -8.54 4.14
N PRO A 83 5.28 -8.87 5.19
CA PRO A 83 3.84 -9.06 5.05
C PRO A 83 3.17 -7.74 4.70
N ILE A 84 2.13 -7.80 3.86
CA ILE A 84 1.31 -6.66 3.50
C ILE A 84 -0.15 -6.91 3.89
N SER A 85 -0.79 -5.89 4.48
CA SER A 85 -2.23 -5.84 4.70
C SER A 85 -2.86 -4.89 3.68
N ILE A 86 -3.80 -5.39 2.89
CA ILE A 86 -4.55 -4.58 1.92
C ILE A 86 -5.96 -4.38 2.46
N THR A 87 -6.44 -3.14 2.50
CA THR A 87 -7.82 -2.86 2.89
C THR A 87 -8.79 -3.50 1.88
N VAL A 88 -9.72 -4.29 2.40
CA VAL A 88 -10.84 -4.86 1.63
C VAL A 88 -12.07 -4.03 1.91
N GLU A 89 -12.73 -3.55 0.86
CA GLU A 89 -13.94 -2.73 0.97
C GLU A 89 -15.02 -3.18 -0.01
N GLN A 90 -16.27 -3.03 0.43
CA GLN A 90 -17.42 -3.18 -0.43
C GLN A 90 -17.73 -1.84 -1.09
N GLN A 91 -17.91 -1.86 -2.41
CA GLN A 91 -18.35 -0.69 -3.18
C GLN A 91 -19.71 -0.99 -3.82
N ASP A 92 -20.68 -0.10 -3.67
CA ASP A 92 -22.03 -0.30 -4.25
C ASP A 92 -22.00 -0.39 -5.78
N ALA A 93 -21.16 0.42 -6.43
CA ALA A 93 -20.99 0.40 -7.87
C ALA A 93 -20.31 -0.89 -8.38
N ARG A 94 -19.61 -1.62 -7.49
CA ARG A 94 -18.74 -2.75 -7.83
C ARG A 94 -18.80 -3.83 -6.72
N PRO A 95 -19.97 -4.46 -6.51
CA PRO A 95 -20.26 -5.24 -5.31
C PRO A 95 -19.43 -6.53 -5.16
N ASP A 96 -18.78 -6.98 -6.25
CA ASP A 96 -18.01 -8.22 -6.29
C ASP A 96 -16.48 -8.02 -6.30
N TRP A 97 -15.98 -6.79 -6.39
CA TRP A 97 -14.54 -6.54 -6.52
C TRP A 97 -13.72 -6.98 -5.30
N TRP A 98 -14.28 -6.87 -4.10
CA TRP A 98 -13.64 -7.39 -2.89
C TRP A 98 -13.40 -8.91 -2.96
N LYS A 99 -14.28 -9.66 -3.65
CA LYS A 99 -14.12 -11.11 -3.84
C LYS A 99 -12.91 -11.41 -4.72
N GLN A 100 -12.69 -10.61 -5.76
CA GLN A 100 -11.52 -10.70 -6.62
C GLN A 100 -10.23 -10.43 -5.82
N LEU A 101 -10.20 -9.36 -5.03
CA LEU A 101 -9.07 -9.06 -4.15
C LEU A 101 -8.77 -10.22 -3.19
N CYS A 102 -9.78 -10.76 -2.52
CA CYS A 102 -9.61 -11.89 -1.60
C CYS A 102 -9.18 -13.20 -2.31
N LYS A 103 -9.52 -13.38 -3.59
CA LYS A 103 -9.10 -14.55 -4.38
C LYS A 103 -7.62 -14.48 -4.74
N GLU A 104 -7.14 -13.31 -5.16
CA GLU A 104 -5.75 -13.10 -5.61
C GLU A 104 -4.76 -12.92 -4.45
N SER A 105 -5.25 -12.57 -3.25
CA SER A 105 -4.42 -12.38 -2.05
C SER A 105 -4.13 -13.68 -1.26
N LYS A 106 -4.39 -14.85 -1.85
CA LYS A 106 -4.10 -16.17 -1.27
C LYS A 106 -2.72 -16.66 -1.68
#